data_AF-A0A5J5NCT4-F1
#
_entry.id   AF-A0A5J5NCT4-F1
#
_cell.length_a   1.000
_cell.length_b   1.000
_cell.length_c   1.000
_cell.angle_alpha   90.00
_cell.angle_beta   90.00
_cell.angle_gamma   90.00
#
_symmetry.space_group_name_H-M   'P 1'
#
loop_
_entity.id
_entity.type
_entity.pdbx_description
1 polymer ?
#
loop_
_entity_poly.entity_id
_entity_poly.type
_entity_poly.pdbx_seq_one_letter_code
_entity_poly.pdbx_strand_id
1 'polypeptide(L)'
;MSKQSYRVCFCFRRRFKMTVAQAPEDVKNLFEMYSENGLMNADGLHKFLVEYQKEDETTTDDAQKIIDGSKHLPKNGLHVEAFFRHLFSDTNSPLVSLGVHHDMNAPLSHYFIFTGHNSYLTGNQLNSDCSDVPIINALKRGVRVIELDIWPNSEKDDVHVLHGGTLTAPVTLLKCLSSIKEYAFVSSDFPVVITLEDHLTPDLQAKAANMITETLGDILFTPGPEVFKEFPSLETLKKRIIISTKPPKDYTEAKEDKDKENDSKSDKADDEVAMKKVSS
;
A
#
# COMPACT_ATOMS: atom_id res chain seq x y z
N MET A 1 -33.04 -10.20 -25.83
CA MET A 1 -32.30 -11.26 -25.08
C MET A 1 -31.00 -11.57 -25.81
N SER A 2 -29.85 -11.18 -25.26
CA SER A 2 -28.55 -11.47 -25.87
C SER A 2 -28.20 -12.95 -25.67
N LYS A 3 -27.98 -13.68 -26.77
CA LYS A 3 -27.51 -15.08 -26.74
C LYS A 3 -26.02 -15.06 -27.02
N GLN A 4 -25.20 -15.30 -26.00
CA GLN A 4 -23.77 -15.55 -26.20
C GLN A 4 -23.53 -17.04 -26.43
N SER A 5 -22.82 -17.38 -27.51
CA SER A 5 -22.47 -18.76 -27.84
C SER A 5 -20.96 -18.94 -27.80
N TYR A 6 -20.49 -19.90 -27.00
CA TYR A 6 -19.08 -20.26 -26.93
C TYR A 6 -18.90 -21.67 -27.48
N ARG A 7 -17.84 -21.88 -28.28
CA ARG A 7 -17.43 -23.20 -28.78
C ARG A 7 -16.63 -23.88 -27.67
N VAL A 8 -17.07 -25.06 -27.25
CA VAL A 8 -16.29 -25.92 -26.35
C VAL A 8 -15.93 -27.17 -27.14
N CYS A 9 -14.62 -27.40 -27.29
CA CYS A 9 -14.04 -28.57 -27.96
C CYS A 9 -14.59 -28.82 -29.38
N PHE A 10 -14.25 -27.91 -30.32
CA PHE A 10 -14.39 -27.92 -31.80
C PHE A 10 -15.70 -28.38 -32.48
N CYS A 11 -16.58 -29.14 -31.83
CA CYS A 11 -17.80 -29.73 -32.37
C CYS A 11 -19.06 -29.39 -31.55
N PHE A 12 -18.93 -28.90 -30.31
CA PHE A 12 -20.08 -28.58 -29.44
C PHE A 12 -20.24 -27.06 -29.24
N ARG A 13 -21.39 -26.51 -29.64
CA ARG A 13 -21.80 -25.13 -29.31
C ARG A 13 -22.66 -25.17 -28.05
N ARG A 14 -22.12 -24.70 -26.92
CA ARG A 14 -22.92 -24.49 -25.70
C ARG A 14 -23.57 -23.11 -25.78
N ARG A 15 -24.90 -23.08 -25.72
CA ARG A 15 -25.67 -21.84 -25.62
C ARG A 15 -25.92 -21.57 -24.14
N PHE A 16 -25.24 -20.57 -23.60
CA PHE A 16 -25.61 -20.03 -22.30
C PHE A 16 -26.70 -19.00 -22.53
N LYS A 17 -27.89 -19.24 -21.98
CA LYS A 17 -28.81 -18.14 -21.72
C LYS A 17 -28.21 -17.43 -20.52
N MET A 18 -27.67 -16.23 -20.74
CA MET A 18 -27.54 -15.29 -19.62
C MET A 18 -28.98 -14.99 -19.21
N THR A 19 -29.43 -15.61 -18.12
CA THR A 19 -30.64 -15.16 -17.43
C THR A 19 -30.34 -13.71 -17.08
N VAL A 20 -31.17 -12.77 -17.55
CA VAL A 20 -31.14 -11.41 -17.00
C VAL A 20 -31.30 -11.61 -15.50
N ALA A 21 -30.32 -11.17 -14.71
CA ALA A 21 -30.37 -11.30 -13.26
C ALA A 21 -31.61 -10.53 -12.80
N GLN A 22 -32.68 -11.26 -12.50
CA GLN A 22 -33.85 -10.67 -11.87
C GLN A 22 -33.51 -10.46 -10.40
N ALA A 23 -34.11 -9.44 -9.79
CA ALA A 23 -34.03 -9.24 -8.35
C ALA A 23 -34.43 -10.55 -7.63
N PRO A 24 -33.59 -11.09 -6.73
CA PRO A 24 -33.96 -12.22 -5.89
C PRO A 24 -35.03 -11.81 -4.87
N GLU A 25 -35.66 -12.80 -4.25
CA GLU A 25 -36.88 -12.58 -3.45
C GLU A 25 -36.65 -11.69 -2.22
N ASP A 26 -35.49 -11.82 -1.59
CA ASP A 26 -35.06 -10.97 -0.48
C ASP A 26 -34.96 -9.49 -0.90
N VAL A 27 -34.39 -9.21 -2.07
CA VAL A 27 -34.33 -7.85 -2.65
C VAL A 27 -35.72 -7.32 -2.98
N LYS A 28 -36.63 -8.16 -3.49
CA LYS A 28 -38.01 -7.73 -3.76
C LYS A 28 -38.75 -7.39 -2.46
N ASN A 29 -38.66 -8.24 -1.44
CA ASN A 29 -39.27 -8.00 -0.14
C ASN A 29 -38.73 -6.71 0.47
N LEU A 30 -37.41 -6.49 0.38
CA LEU A 30 -36.77 -5.26 0.83
C LEU A 30 -37.27 -4.03 0.06
N PHE A 31 -37.39 -4.12 -1.26
CA PHE A 31 -37.94 -3.06 -2.09
C PHE A 31 -39.40 -2.73 -1.70
N GLU A 32 -40.24 -3.73 -1.45
CA GLU A 32 -41.64 -3.56 -1.06
C GLU A 32 -41.79 -2.84 0.29
N MET A 33 -40.87 -3.03 1.23
CA MET A 33 -40.90 -2.32 2.52
C MET A 33 -40.75 -0.80 2.40
N TYR A 34 -40.10 -0.32 1.34
CA TYR A 34 -39.77 1.08 1.14
C TYR A 34 -40.38 1.67 -0.14
N SER A 35 -41.36 0.99 -0.75
CA SER A 35 -42.01 1.44 -1.98
C SER A 35 -43.53 1.45 -1.85
N GLU A 36 -44.17 2.30 -2.65
CA GLU A 36 -45.63 2.36 -2.76
C GLU A 36 -46.04 2.08 -4.21
N ASN A 37 -47.03 1.20 -4.41
CA ASN A 37 -47.53 0.83 -5.74
C ASN A 37 -46.42 0.35 -6.72
N GLY A 38 -45.39 -0.32 -6.20
CA GLY A 38 -44.27 -0.82 -7.00
C GLY A 38 -43.28 0.25 -7.46
N LEU A 39 -43.30 1.43 -6.84
CA LEU A 39 -42.39 2.54 -7.11
C LEU A 39 -41.80 3.06 -5.79
N MET A 40 -40.47 3.11 -5.70
CA MET A 40 -39.74 3.74 -4.61
C MET A 40 -39.39 5.17 -5.02
N ASN A 41 -40.05 6.16 -4.42
CA ASN A 41 -39.75 7.58 -4.63
C ASN A 41 -38.56 8.02 -3.75
N ALA A 42 -38.20 9.31 -3.78
CA ALA A 42 -37.08 9.85 -3.01
C ALA A 42 -37.25 9.65 -1.50
N ASP A 43 -38.47 9.80 -0.96
CA ASP A 43 -38.74 9.58 0.46
C ASP A 43 -38.54 8.11 0.86
N GLY A 44 -39.03 7.18 0.03
CA GLY A 44 -38.84 5.74 0.24
C GLY A 44 -37.37 5.34 0.16
N LEU A 45 -36.63 5.86 -0.82
CA LEU A 45 -35.20 5.61 -0.95
C LEU A 45 -34.41 6.23 0.21
N HIS A 46 -34.75 7.43 0.64
CA HIS A 46 -34.14 8.06 1.82
C HIS A 46 -34.32 7.23 3.08
N LYS A 47 -35.54 6.75 3.35
CA LYS A 47 -35.80 5.82 4.46
C LYS A 47 -34.98 4.54 4.35
N PHE A 48 -34.86 3.96 3.16
CA PHE A 48 -34.02 2.80 2.94
C PHE A 48 -32.54 3.08 3.30
N LEU A 49 -31.99 4.21 2.83
CA LEU A 49 -30.59 4.58 3.10
C LEU A 49 -30.33 4.78 4.60
N VAL A 50 -31.25 5.44 5.32
CA VAL A 50 -31.11 5.65 6.77
C VAL A 50 -31.38 4.38 7.57
N GLU A 51 -32.54 3.75 7.38
CA GLU A 51 -32.99 2.65 8.24
C GLU A 51 -32.27 1.34 7.96
N TYR A 52 -32.00 1.04 6.68
CA TYR A 52 -31.37 -0.22 6.27
C TYR A 52 -29.87 -0.09 6.04
N GLN A 53 -29.42 0.90 5.26
CA GLN A 53 -27.97 1.09 4.96
C GLN A 53 -27.21 1.80 6.09
N LYS A 54 -27.92 2.38 7.07
CA LYS A 54 -27.32 3.12 8.21
C LYS A 54 -26.55 4.36 7.77
N GLU A 55 -27.00 5.00 6.70
CA GLU A 55 -26.46 6.27 6.22
C GLU A 55 -27.19 7.44 6.88
N ASP A 56 -26.91 7.68 8.16
CA ASP A 56 -27.64 8.64 9.00
C ASP A 56 -27.53 10.11 8.52
N GLU A 57 -26.49 10.45 7.75
CA GLU A 57 -26.25 11.81 7.22
C GLU A 57 -26.92 12.07 5.86
N THR A 58 -27.51 11.06 5.23
CA THR A 58 -28.10 11.19 3.89
C THR A 58 -29.40 11.99 3.92
N THR A 59 -29.61 12.84 2.92
CA THR A 59 -30.84 13.65 2.79
C THR A 59 -31.78 13.12 1.70
N THR A 60 -33.04 13.57 1.72
CA THR A 60 -34.00 13.28 0.63
C THR A 60 -33.52 13.81 -0.72
N ASP A 61 -32.81 14.94 -0.75
CA ASP A 61 -32.21 15.49 -1.97
C ASP A 61 -31.12 14.57 -2.53
N ASP A 62 -30.34 13.91 -1.66
CA ASP A 62 -29.33 12.93 -2.09
C ASP A 62 -29.98 11.67 -2.66
N ALA A 63 -31.07 11.20 -2.04
CA ALA A 63 -31.89 10.13 -2.61
C ALA A 63 -32.47 10.51 -3.99
N GLN A 64 -32.93 11.75 -4.17
CA GLN A 64 -33.40 12.24 -5.47
C GLN A 64 -32.26 12.26 -6.51
N LYS A 65 -31.04 12.67 -6.14
CA LYS A 65 -29.87 12.63 -7.04
C LYS A 65 -29.54 11.19 -7.49
N ILE A 66 -29.70 10.20 -6.62
CA ILE A 66 -29.52 8.78 -6.98
C ILE A 66 -30.55 8.34 -8.03
N ILE A 67 -31.81 8.74 -7.84
CA ILE A 67 -32.90 8.46 -8.81
C ILE A 67 -32.61 9.14 -10.15
N ASP A 68 -32.23 10.41 -10.14
CA ASP A 68 -31.97 11.22 -11.34
C ASP A 68 -30.71 10.80 -12.09
N GLY A 69 -29.68 10.36 -11.36
CA GLY A 69 -28.40 9.91 -11.90
C GLY A 69 -28.52 8.62 -12.73
N SER A 70 -29.63 7.91 -12.59
CA SER A 70 -29.84 6.66 -13.29
C SER A 70 -30.39 6.89 -14.71
N LYS A 71 -29.47 6.95 -15.67
CA LYS A 71 -29.70 7.27 -17.10
C LYS A 71 -30.74 6.38 -17.81
N HIS A 72 -31.16 5.27 -17.21
CA HIS A 72 -32.08 4.29 -17.80
C HIS A 72 -33.39 4.15 -17.04
N LEU A 73 -33.70 5.06 -16.10
CA LEU A 73 -34.85 4.94 -15.21
C LEU A 73 -35.88 6.05 -15.37
N PRO A 74 -37.13 5.81 -14.96
CA PRO A 74 -38.12 6.87 -14.81
C PRO A 74 -37.63 7.90 -13.80
N LYS A 75 -37.75 9.19 -14.13
CA LYS A 75 -37.37 10.31 -13.25
C LYS A 75 -38.24 10.44 -11.98
N ASN A 76 -39.23 9.57 -11.82
CA ASN A 76 -40.24 9.65 -10.77
C ASN A 76 -40.01 8.62 -9.65
N GLY A 77 -38.97 7.78 -9.75
CA GLY A 77 -38.63 6.76 -8.73
C GLY A 77 -38.03 5.48 -9.31
N LEU A 78 -37.60 4.59 -8.41
CA LEU A 78 -37.04 3.28 -8.75
C LEU A 78 -38.14 2.22 -8.76
N HIS A 79 -38.20 1.40 -9.82
CA HIS A 79 -38.90 0.11 -9.77
C HIS A 79 -37.95 -0.99 -9.25
N VAL A 80 -38.45 -2.19 -8.95
CA VAL A 80 -37.64 -3.25 -8.31
C VAL A 80 -36.35 -3.60 -9.07
N GLU A 81 -36.40 -3.67 -10.40
CA GLU A 81 -35.23 -3.94 -11.25
C GLU A 81 -34.21 -2.79 -11.19
N ALA A 82 -34.70 -1.57 -11.02
CA ALA A 82 -33.89 -0.36 -10.91
C ALA A 82 -33.17 -0.29 -9.58
N PHE A 83 -33.90 -0.56 -8.49
CA PHE A 83 -33.37 -0.70 -7.15
C PHE A 83 -32.31 -1.80 -7.09
N PHE A 84 -32.60 -2.97 -7.67
CA PHE A 84 -31.63 -4.06 -7.72
C PHE A 84 -30.33 -3.66 -8.43
N ARG A 85 -30.40 -2.91 -9.54
CA ARG A 85 -29.20 -2.38 -10.19
C ARG A 85 -28.47 -1.34 -9.34
N HIS A 86 -29.20 -0.50 -8.62
CA HIS A 86 -28.62 0.47 -7.70
C HIS A 86 -27.80 -0.22 -6.60
N LEU A 87 -28.22 -1.37 -6.09
CA LEU A 87 -27.44 -2.12 -5.08
C LEU A 87 -26.02 -2.51 -5.56
N PHE A 88 -25.80 -2.64 -6.87
CA PHE A 88 -24.49 -2.91 -7.47
C PHE A 88 -23.82 -1.67 -8.08
N SER A 89 -24.43 -0.50 -7.93
CA SER A 89 -23.85 0.73 -8.45
C SER A 89 -22.64 1.15 -7.63
N ASP A 90 -21.71 1.89 -8.25
CA ASP A 90 -20.53 2.44 -7.56
C ASP A 90 -20.92 3.38 -6.41
N THR A 91 -22.13 3.95 -6.45
CA THR A 91 -22.69 4.79 -5.38
C THR A 91 -23.15 3.99 -4.15
N ASN A 92 -23.26 2.66 -4.25
CA ASN A 92 -23.63 1.75 -3.16
C ASN A 92 -22.49 0.75 -2.87
N SER A 93 -21.24 1.21 -2.95
CA SER A 93 -20.08 0.39 -2.63
C SER A 93 -20.09 0.02 -1.13
N PRO A 94 -19.93 -1.27 -0.76
CA PRO A 94 -19.77 -1.65 0.65
C PRO A 94 -18.47 -1.14 1.27
N LEU A 95 -17.53 -0.65 0.44
CA LEU A 95 -16.28 -0.03 0.87
C LEU A 95 -16.43 1.48 0.78
N VAL A 96 -16.36 2.15 1.93
CA VAL A 96 -16.34 3.61 2.00
C VAL A 96 -14.96 4.11 1.57
N SER A 97 -14.90 4.93 0.52
CA SER A 97 -13.66 5.57 0.10
C SER A 97 -13.41 6.83 0.94
N LEU A 98 -12.87 6.66 2.14
CA LEU A 98 -12.55 7.78 3.04
C LEU A 98 -11.32 8.59 2.61
N GLY A 99 -10.56 8.13 1.61
CA GLY A 99 -9.24 8.68 1.32
C GLY A 99 -8.31 8.58 2.55
N VAL A 100 -7.36 9.51 2.66
CA VAL A 100 -6.48 9.62 3.84
C VAL A 100 -7.26 10.30 4.97
N HIS A 101 -7.56 9.57 6.04
CA HIS A 101 -8.39 10.02 7.16
C HIS A 101 -7.76 9.78 8.54
N HIS A 102 -6.68 9.01 8.62
CA HIS A 102 -5.92 8.84 9.85
C HIS A 102 -5.02 10.06 10.11
N ASP A 103 -4.59 10.27 11.36
CA ASP A 103 -3.52 11.23 11.64
C ASP A 103 -2.23 10.76 10.97
N MET A 104 -1.67 11.58 10.09
CA MET A 104 -0.43 11.30 9.35
C MET A 104 0.79 12.03 9.94
N ASN A 105 0.61 12.70 11.09
CA ASN A 105 1.66 13.42 11.81
C ASN A 105 2.34 12.58 12.90
N ALA A 106 1.88 11.36 13.17
CA ALA A 106 2.57 10.47 14.10
C ALA A 106 3.89 9.94 13.48
N PRO A 107 4.85 9.47 14.30
CA PRO A 107 6.09 8.86 13.82
C PRO A 107 5.86 7.71 12.84
N LEU A 108 6.73 7.56 11.83
CA LEU A 108 6.65 6.48 10.82
C LEU A 108 6.45 5.08 11.44
N SER A 109 7.04 4.82 12.61
CA SER A 109 6.95 3.55 13.33
C SER A 109 5.55 3.19 13.85
N HIS A 110 4.58 4.11 13.80
CA HIS A 110 3.22 3.88 14.30
C HIS A 110 2.27 3.29 13.25
N TYR A 111 2.72 3.13 12.00
CA TYR A 111 1.87 2.71 10.90
C TYR A 111 2.21 1.32 10.41
N PHE A 112 1.19 0.56 10.00
CA PHE A 112 1.40 -0.58 9.12
C PHE A 112 1.78 -0.07 7.73
N ILE A 113 2.85 -0.63 7.16
CA ILE A 113 3.37 -0.23 5.86
C ILE A 113 3.17 -1.39 4.88
N PHE A 114 2.62 -1.10 3.70
CA PHE A 114 2.47 -2.10 2.65
C PHE A 114 3.84 -2.38 2.01
N THR A 115 4.40 -3.56 2.26
CA THR A 115 5.76 -3.93 1.83
C THR A 115 5.75 -4.93 0.67
N GLY A 116 6.81 -4.89 -0.14
CA GLY A 116 7.14 -5.91 -1.13
C GLY A 116 8.42 -6.63 -0.72
N HIS A 117 8.46 -7.95 -0.94
CA HIS A 117 9.63 -8.80 -0.69
C HIS A 117 10.19 -9.31 -2.02
N ASN A 118 11.52 -9.24 -2.20
CA ASN A 118 12.21 -9.52 -3.46
C ASN A 118 11.48 -8.89 -4.66
N SER A 119 11.27 -7.57 -4.56
CA SER A 119 10.36 -6.80 -5.42
C SER A 119 10.76 -6.77 -6.89
N TYR A 120 11.97 -7.25 -7.20
CA TYR A 120 12.56 -7.33 -8.52
C TYR A 120 12.25 -8.66 -9.25
N LEU A 121 11.75 -9.70 -8.56
CA LEU A 121 11.49 -11.00 -9.18
C LEU A 121 10.25 -10.98 -10.08
N THR A 122 10.37 -11.50 -11.30
CA THR A 122 9.24 -11.64 -12.24
C THR A 122 8.39 -12.88 -12.00
N GLY A 123 8.89 -13.83 -11.20
CA GLY A 123 8.21 -15.09 -10.91
C GLY A 123 8.72 -15.74 -9.63
N ASN A 124 9.23 -16.96 -9.74
CA ASN A 124 9.67 -17.76 -8.60
C ASN A 124 11.07 -17.37 -8.07
N GLN A 125 11.36 -17.79 -6.84
CA GLN A 125 12.59 -17.48 -6.11
C GLN A 125 13.87 -18.16 -6.66
N LEU A 126 13.78 -19.11 -7.60
CA LEU A 126 14.91 -19.98 -7.96
C LEU A 126 15.48 -19.73 -9.35
N ASN A 127 14.65 -19.42 -10.34
CA ASN A 127 15.10 -19.34 -11.74
C ASN A 127 14.28 -18.38 -12.61
N SER A 128 13.47 -17.50 -12.02
CA SER A 128 12.79 -16.45 -12.78
C SER A 128 13.73 -15.28 -13.08
N ASP A 129 13.37 -14.46 -14.06
CA ASP A 129 14.15 -13.25 -14.37
C ASP A 129 13.92 -12.17 -13.30
N CYS A 130 14.89 -11.27 -13.15
CA CYS A 130 14.74 -10.04 -12.39
C CYS A 130 14.42 -8.88 -13.34
N SER A 131 13.57 -7.95 -12.90
CA SER A 131 13.16 -6.79 -13.69
C SER A 131 12.69 -5.66 -12.77
N ASP A 132 12.68 -4.46 -13.32
CA ASP A 132 12.01 -3.28 -12.77
C ASP A 132 10.48 -3.32 -12.94
N VAL A 133 9.94 -4.15 -13.84
CA VAL A 133 8.49 -4.22 -14.10
C VAL A 133 7.66 -4.62 -12.86
N PRO A 134 8.03 -5.65 -12.08
CA PRO A 134 7.35 -5.97 -10.83
C PRO A 134 7.41 -4.84 -9.81
N ILE A 135 8.52 -4.09 -9.75
CA ILE A 135 8.68 -2.89 -8.90
C ILE A 135 7.67 -1.81 -9.31
N ILE A 136 7.59 -1.50 -10.60
CA ILE A 136 6.63 -0.52 -11.14
C ILE A 136 5.20 -0.91 -10.78
N ASN A 137 4.84 -2.19 -10.96
CA ASN A 137 3.52 -2.69 -10.64
C ASN A 137 3.22 -2.65 -9.13
N ALA A 138 4.21 -2.93 -8.28
CA ALA A 138 4.09 -2.82 -6.84
C ALA A 138 3.82 -1.37 -6.42
N LEU A 139 4.58 -0.41 -6.94
CA LEU A 139 4.42 1.02 -6.66
C LEU A 139 3.04 1.53 -7.12
N LYS A 140 2.59 1.16 -8.33
CA LYS A 140 1.24 1.51 -8.82
C LYS A 140 0.11 0.95 -7.96
N ARG A 141 0.34 -0.17 -7.27
CA ARG A 141 -0.61 -0.79 -6.33
C ARG A 141 -0.57 -0.20 -4.92
N GLY A 142 0.34 0.74 -4.64
CA GLY A 142 0.45 1.38 -3.32
C GLY A 142 1.51 0.79 -2.39
N VAL A 143 2.32 -0.18 -2.83
CA VAL A 143 3.46 -0.67 -2.01
C VAL A 143 4.41 0.48 -1.70
N ARG A 144 4.82 0.60 -0.43
CA ARG A 144 5.67 1.67 0.11
C ARG A 144 7.07 1.19 0.52
N VAL A 145 7.33 -0.11 0.55
CA VAL A 145 8.69 -0.66 0.77
C VAL A 145 9.08 -1.56 -0.40
N ILE A 146 10.20 -1.24 -1.05
CA ILE A 146 10.75 -1.98 -2.17
C ILE A 146 12.09 -2.57 -1.75
N GLU A 147 12.19 -3.90 -1.80
CA GLU A 147 13.43 -4.63 -1.52
C GLU A 147 14.27 -4.83 -2.77
N LEU A 148 15.57 -4.57 -2.65
CA LEU A 148 16.60 -4.80 -3.67
C LEU A 148 17.79 -5.55 -3.07
N ASP A 149 18.09 -6.72 -3.60
CA ASP A 149 19.25 -7.52 -3.19
C ASP A 149 20.41 -7.18 -4.11
N ILE A 150 21.41 -6.47 -3.60
CA ILE A 150 22.48 -5.89 -4.42
C ILE A 150 23.74 -6.76 -4.37
N TRP A 151 24.23 -7.13 -5.54
CA TRP A 151 25.37 -8.02 -5.73
C TRP A 151 26.34 -7.46 -6.79
N PRO A 152 27.64 -7.82 -6.71
CA PRO A 152 28.56 -7.55 -7.82
C PRO A 152 28.11 -8.25 -9.09
N ASN A 153 28.27 -7.59 -10.24
CA ASN A 153 28.17 -8.25 -11.54
C ASN A 153 29.33 -9.26 -11.74
N SER A 154 29.29 -10.02 -12.83
CA SER A 154 30.28 -11.06 -13.12
C SER A 154 31.73 -10.54 -13.18
N GLU A 155 31.91 -9.33 -13.71
CA GLU A 155 33.22 -8.66 -13.82
C GLU A 155 33.66 -7.96 -12.52
N LYS A 156 32.78 -7.92 -11.51
CA LYS A 156 32.98 -7.27 -10.20
C LYS A 156 33.31 -5.78 -10.27
N ASP A 157 32.84 -5.11 -11.31
CA ASP A 157 33.03 -3.68 -11.53
C ASP A 157 31.72 -2.89 -11.49
N ASP A 158 30.56 -3.55 -11.38
CA ASP A 158 29.24 -2.93 -11.33
C ASP A 158 28.24 -3.68 -10.43
N VAL A 159 27.06 -3.08 -10.22
CA VAL A 159 26.05 -3.57 -9.27
C VAL A 159 24.79 -4.07 -9.98
N HIS A 160 24.45 -5.32 -9.71
CA HIS A 160 23.22 -5.97 -10.15
C HIS A 160 22.28 -6.22 -8.98
N VAL A 161 21.00 -6.38 -9.32
CA VAL A 161 19.93 -6.83 -8.43
C VAL A 161 19.50 -8.23 -8.85
N LEU A 162 19.59 -9.19 -7.92
CA LEU A 162 19.19 -10.59 -8.11
C LEU A 162 19.08 -11.33 -6.79
N HIS A 163 18.44 -12.51 -6.81
CA HIS A 163 18.39 -13.38 -5.65
C HIS A 163 19.65 -14.27 -5.59
N GLY A 164 20.50 -14.02 -4.61
CA GLY A 164 21.80 -14.68 -4.45
C GLY A 164 21.69 -16.19 -4.27
N GLY A 165 22.68 -16.93 -4.80
CA GLY A 165 22.72 -18.40 -4.69
C GLY A 165 21.66 -19.13 -5.54
N THR A 166 21.02 -18.44 -6.49
CA THR A 166 20.00 -19.00 -7.37
C THR A 166 20.33 -18.79 -8.86
N LEU A 167 19.43 -19.22 -9.74
CA LEU A 167 19.56 -19.09 -11.20
C LEU A 167 18.76 -17.91 -11.77
N THR A 168 18.35 -16.95 -10.93
CA THR A 168 17.60 -15.79 -11.41
C THR A 168 18.47 -14.89 -12.29
N ALA A 169 17.98 -14.48 -13.46
CA ALA A 169 18.71 -13.57 -14.34
C ALA A 169 18.70 -12.14 -13.76
N PRO A 170 19.85 -11.44 -13.66
CA PRO A 170 19.95 -10.17 -12.95
C PRO A 170 19.35 -8.99 -13.73
N VAL A 171 19.05 -7.90 -13.00
CA VAL A 171 18.74 -6.57 -13.54
C VAL A 171 19.72 -5.53 -12.97
N THR A 172 20.04 -4.46 -13.69
CA THR A 172 20.96 -3.44 -13.18
C THR A 172 20.32 -2.59 -12.07
N LEU A 173 21.11 -2.20 -11.06
CA LEU A 173 20.63 -1.32 -9.99
C LEU A 173 20.08 0.01 -10.54
N LEU A 174 20.77 0.61 -11.52
CA LEU A 174 20.35 1.87 -12.14
C LEU A 174 18.94 1.80 -12.74
N LYS A 175 18.60 0.67 -13.36
CA LYS A 175 17.27 0.47 -13.96
C LYS A 175 16.19 0.43 -12.87
N CYS A 176 16.43 -0.32 -11.80
CA CYS A 176 15.54 -0.35 -10.64
C CYS A 176 15.36 1.03 -10.02
N LEU A 177 16.45 1.77 -9.77
CA LEU A 177 16.39 3.12 -9.17
C LEU A 177 15.64 4.12 -10.06
N SER A 178 15.85 4.07 -11.38
CA SER A 178 15.16 4.93 -12.35
C SER A 178 13.65 4.69 -12.32
N SER A 179 13.23 3.44 -12.33
CA SER A 179 11.82 3.06 -12.24
C SER A 179 11.23 3.40 -10.86
N ILE A 180 11.98 3.25 -9.77
CA ILE A 180 11.51 3.70 -8.46
C ILE A 180 11.30 5.22 -8.45
N LYS A 181 12.26 6.01 -8.95
CA LYS A 181 12.14 7.48 -9.03
C LYS A 181 10.90 7.93 -9.80
N GLU A 182 10.62 7.29 -10.93
CA GLU A 182 9.48 7.65 -11.79
C GLU A 182 8.14 7.28 -11.15
N TYR A 183 8.06 6.13 -10.47
CA TYR A 183 6.78 5.58 -10.00
C TYR A 183 6.53 5.70 -8.49
N ALA A 184 7.52 6.12 -7.70
CA ALA A 184 7.46 6.14 -6.23
C ALA A 184 6.19 6.77 -5.69
N PHE A 185 5.72 7.85 -6.32
CA PHE A 185 4.62 8.66 -5.79
C PHE A 185 3.38 8.71 -6.69
N VAL A 186 3.20 7.74 -7.59
CA VAL A 186 2.04 7.70 -8.52
C VAL A 186 0.73 7.35 -7.80
N SER A 187 0.79 6.47 -6.80
CA SER A 187 -0.40 6.03 -6.05
C SER A 187 -0.59 6.72 -4.70
N SER A 188 0.45 7.39 -4.19
CA SER A 188 0.48 8.00 -2.86
C SER A 188 1.64 8.99 -2.75
N ASP A 189 1.44 10.09 -2.02
CA ASP A 189 2.47 11.10 -1.76
C ASP A 189 3.40 10.73 -0.59
N PHE A 190 3.02 9.72 0.21
CA PHE A 190 3.77 9.27 1.37
C PHE A 190 5.08 8.56 0.99
N PRO A 191 6.07 8.53 1.91
CA PRO A 191 7.42 8.07 1.60
C PRO A 191 7.47 6.64 1.05
N VAL A 192 8.51 6.39 0.26
CA VAL A 192 8.91 5.05 -0.16
C VAL A 192 10.22 4.68 0.55
N VAL A 193 10.31 3.47 1.09
CA VAL A 193 11.55 2.92 1.64
C VAL A 193 12.14 1.94 0.64
N ILE A 194 13.41 2.08 0.31
CA ILE A 194 14.19 1.06 -0.40
C ILE A 194 14.99 0.30 0.65
N THR A 195 14.69 -0.99 0.84
CA THR A 195 15.50 -1.87 1.67
C THR A 195 16.56 -2.53 0.81
N LEU A 196 17.83 -2.42 1.22
CA LEU A 196 18.96 -3.00 0.52
C LEU A 196 19.46 -4.24 1.27
N GLU A 197 19.43 -5.40 0.61
CA GLU A 197 20.18 -6.56 1.05
C GLU A 197 21.59 -6.50 0.43
N ASP A 198 22.53 -5.97 1.19
CA ASP A 198 23.86 -5.61 0.71
C ASP A 198 24.88 -6.77 0.76
N HIS A 199 25.35 -7.20 -0.42
CA HIS A 199 26.39 -8.20 -0.62
C HIS A 199 27.63 -7.65 -1.37
N LEU A 200 27.81 -6.32 -1.35
CA LEU A 200 28.86 -5.64 -2.08
C LEU A 200 30.18 -5.54 -1.31
N THR A 201 31.28 -5.36 -2.04
CA THR A 201 32.56 -4.92 -1.49
C THR A 201 32.53 -3.41 -1.20
N PRO A 202 33.42 -2.86 -0.34
CA PRO A 202 33.38 -1.44 0.03
C PRO A 202 33.46 -0.46 -1.16
N ASP A 203 34.22 -0.79 -2.20
CA ASP A 203 34.31 -0.01 -3.44
C ASP A 203 32.98 -0.01 -4.23
N LEU A 204 32.31 -1.17 -4.30
CA LEU A 204 31.01 -1.29 -4.93
C LEU A 204 29.89 -0.67 -4.07
N GLN A 205 30.01 -0.68 -2.74
CA GLN A 205 29.12 0.06 -1.84
C GLN A 205 29.21 1.57 -2.10
N ALA A 206 30.42 2.11 -2.24
CA ALA A 206 30.62 3.51 -2.60
C ALA A 206 30.03 3.83 -3.99
N LYS A 207 30.19 2.93 -4.96
CA LYS A 207 29.55 3.04 -6.28
C LYS A 207 28.02 3.03 -6.18
N ALA A 208 27.43 2.10 -5.43
CA ALA A 208 25.99 2.01 -5.23
C ALA A 208 25.43 3.27 -4.55
N ALA A 209 26.13 3.79 -3.53
CA ALA A 209 25.76 5.04 -2.86
C ALA A 209 25.76 6.23 -3.82
N ASN A 210 26.75 6.33 -4.71
CA ASN A 210 26.78 7.35 -5.76
C ASN A 210 25.60 7.18 -6.73
N MET A 211 25.34 5.97 -7.21
CA MET A 211 24.20 5.69 -8.11
C MET A 211 22.86 6.08 -7.47
N ILE A 212 22.66 5.77 -6.20
CA ILE A 212 21.46 6.14 -5.42
C ILE A 212 21.35 7.67 -5.32
N THR A 213 22.43 8.33 -4.90
CA THR A 213 22.44 9.78 -4.66
C THR A 213 22.23 10.56 -5.95
N GLU A 214 22.92 10.19 -7.03
CA GLU A 214 22.79 10.84 -8.34
C GLU A 214 21.41 10.59 -8.96
N THR A 215 20.89 9.36 -8.87
CA THR A 215 19.59 9.02 -9.47
C THR A 215 18.47 9.70 -8.71
N LEU A 216 18.44 9.59 -7.38
CA LEU A 216 17.34 10.09 -6.57
C LEU A 216 17.45 11.60 -6.30
N GLY A 217 18.64 12.17 -6.20
CA GLY A 217 18.83 13.61 -5.96
C GLY A 217 18.02 14.08 -4.75
N ASP A 218 17.28 15.19 -4.90
CA ASP A 218 16.58 15.86 -3.80
C ASP A 218 15.45 15.04 -3.16
N ILE A 219 14.90 14.04 -3.86
CA ILE A 219 13.86 13.18 -3.28
C ILE A 219 14.45 12.15 -2.29
N LEU A 220 15.75 11.88 -2.33
CA LEU A 220 16.42 11.05 -1.33
C LEU A 220 16.34 11.74 0.04
N PHE A 221 15.84 11.04 1.06
CA PHE A 221 15.87 11.49 2.44
C PHE A 221 17.28 11.31 3.00
N THR A 222 17.91 12.44 3.33
CA THR A 222 19.17 12.46 4.07
C THR A 222 18.91 13.14 5.40
N PRO A 223 19.00 12.40 6.53
CA PRO A 223 18.83 13.01 7.85
C PRO A 223 19.91 14.07 8.08
N GLY A 224 19.53 15.17 8.73
CA GLY A 224 20.49 16.17 9.20
C GLY A 224 21.39 15.63 10.32
N PRO A 225 22.30 16.45 10.88
CA PRO A 225 23.18 16.06 11.99
C PRO A 225 22.42 15.78 13.29
N GLU A 226 21.11 16.01 13.32
CA GLU A 226 20.26 15.85 14.49
C GLU A 226 19.99 14.38 14.76
N VAL A 227 20.25 13.95 16.00
CA VAL A 227 19.91 12.60 16.44
C VAL A 227 18.41 12.55 16.71
N PHE A 228 17.67 11.87 15.83
CA PHE A 228 16.24 11.63 16.02
C PHE A 228 16.00 10.74 17.24
N LYS A 229 15.24 11.25 18.22
CA LYS A 229 14.70 10.42 19.31
C LYS A 229 13.57 9.50 18.83
N GLU A 230 12.84 9.95 17.80
CA GLU A 230 11.72 9.26 17.16
C GLU A 230 11.80 9.43 15.64
N PHE A 231 11.21 8.51 14.87
CA PHE A 231 11.15 8.66 13.42
C PHE A 231 10.35 9.91 13.02
N PRO A 232 10.73 10.60 11.92
CA PRO A 232 9.91 11.66 11.36
C PRO A 232 8.51 11.17 10.98
N SER A 233 7.55 12.09 10.94
CA SER A 233 6.17 11.74 10.59
C SER A 233 5.99 11.48 9.10
N LEU A 234 4.94 10.75 8.74
CA LEU A 234 4.59 10.51 7.33
C LEU A 234 4.38 11.82 6.56
N GLU A 235 3.78 12.83 7.18
CA GLU A 235 3.61 14.17 6.58
C GLU A 235 4.95 14.84 6.25
N THR A 236 5.91 14.84 7.17
CA THR A 236 7.23 15.46 6.93
C THR A 236 8.06 14.71 5.89
N LEU A 237 7.77 13.43 5.67
CA LEU A 237 8.46 12.54 4.73
C LEU A 237 7.76 12.45 3.36
N LYS A 238 6.71 13.25 3.12
CA LYS A 238 6.04 13.27 1.82
C LYS A 238 7.03 13.53 0.68
N LYS A 239 6.85 12.77 -0.40
CA LYS A 239 7.69 12.79 -1.61
C LYS A 239 9.18 12.50 -1.34
N ARG A 240 9.49 11.81 -0.24
CA ARG A 240 10.85 11.36 0.07
C ARG A 240 11.02 9.85 -0.12
N ILE A 241 12.24 9.46 -0.49
CA ILE A 241 12.69 8.08 -0.56
C ILE A 241 13.73 7.84 0.53
N ILE A 242 13.53 6.82 1.35
CA ILE A 242 14.43 6.48 2.46
C ILE A 242 15.21 5.22 2.08
N ILE A 243 16.51 5.19 2.34
CA ILE A 243 17.31 3.96 2.23
C ILE A 243 17.37 3.30 3.60
N SER A 244 17.02 2.02 3.66
CA SER A 244 17.19 1.17 4.82
C SER A 244 18.20 0.07 4.47
N THR A 245 19.30 0.00 5.19
CA THR A 245 20.34 -1.01 5.02
C THR A 245 20.98 -1.35 6.37
N LYS A 246 21.79 -2.40 6.42
CA LYS A 246 22.56 -2.73 7.62
C LYS A 246 23.50 -1.57 7.97
N PRO A 247 23.60 -1.18 9.25
CA PRO A 247 24.54 -0.15 9.66
C PRO A 247 25.99 -0.60 9.42
N PRO A 248 26.93 0.34 9.17
CA PRO A 248 28.35 0.03 9.07
C PRO A 248 28.87 -0.67 10.34
N LYS A 249 29.87 -1.55 10.21
CA LYS A 249 30.46 -2.28 11.35
C LYS A 249 31.01 -1.35 12.43
N ASP A 250 31.60 -0.22 12.05
CA ASP A 250 32.13 0.77 12.99
C ASP A 250 31.01 1.41 13.84
N TYR A 251 29.79 1.49 13.31
CA TYR A 251 28.62 2.00 14.06
C TYR A 251 28.11 0.98 15.07
N THR A 252 28.19 -0.32 14.76
CA THR A 252 27.85 -1.39 15.72
C THR A 252 28.85 -1.47 16.86
N GLU A 253 30.15 -1.36 16.59
CA GLU A 253 31.20 -1.34 17.62
C GLU A 253 31.07 -0.10 18.53
N ALA A 254 30.83 1.08 17.95
CA ALA A 254 30.60 2.30 18.72
C ALA A 254 29.30 2.30 19.55
N LYS A 255 28.28 1.52 19.13
CA LYS A 255 27.06 1.30 19.93
C LYS A 255 27.31 0.35 21.08
N GLU A 256 28.01 -0.76 20.83
CA GLU A 256 28.38 -1.73 21.88
C GLU A 256 29.27 -1.09 22.96
N ASP A 257 30.19 -0.20 22.58
CA ASP A 257 31.02 0.52 23.54
C ASP A 257 30.22 1.55 24.35
N LYS A 258 29.23 2.22 23.74
CA LYS A 258 28.32 3.13 24.46
C LYS A 258 27.35 2.42 25.39
N ASP A 259 26.88 1.23 25.01
CA ASP A 259 26.00 0.43 25.86
C ASP A 259 26.79 -0.15 27.06
N LYS A 260 28.06 -0.54 26.88
CA LYS A 260 28.97 -0.92 27.98
C LYS A 260 29.36 0.26 28.89
N GLU A 261 29.50 1.47 28.34
CA GLU A 261 29.71 2.69 29.16
C GLU A 261 28.48 3.10 29.97
N ASN A 262 27.27 2.83 29.48
CA ASN A 262 26.04 3.10 30.23
C ASN A 262 25.82 2.07 31.36
N ASP A 263 26.10 0.79 31.12
CA ASP A 263 26.03 -0.26 32.15
C ASP A 263 27.06 -0.05 33.27
N SER A 264 28.27 0.42 32.92
CA SER A 264 29.30 0.76 33.92
C SER A 264 29.06 2.07 34.67
N LYS A 265 28.09 2.90 34.24
CA LYS A 265 27.64 4.11 34.95
C LYS A 265 26.42 3.86 35.84
N SER A 266 25.59 2.85 35.57
CA SER A 266 24.53 2.44 36.51
C SER A 266 25.10 1.77 37.76
N ASP A 267 26.21 1.02 37.65
CA ASP A 267 26.82 0.34 38.80
C ASP A 267 27.62 1.27 39.75
N LYS A 268 27.80 2.55 39.42
CA LYS A 268 28.49 3.52 40.28
C LYS A 268 27.57 4.54 40.97
N ALA A 269 26.27 4.52 40.67
CA ALA A 269 25.31 5.42 41.31
C ALA A 269 24.62 4.81 42.55
N ASP A 270 24.67 3.49 42.72
CA ASP A 270 23.98 2.79 43.83
C ASP A 270 24.83 2.61 45.10
N ASP A 271 26.15 2.83 45.04
CA ASP A 271 27.05 2.63 46.20
C ASP A 271 27.30 3.88 47.07
N GLU A 272 26.80 5.07 46.70
CA GLU A 272 26.96 6.30 47.53
C GLU A 272 25.72 6.72 48.34
N VAL A 273 24.59 6.00 48.24
CA VAL A 273 23.36 6.34 49.00
C VAL A 273 23.15 5.44 50.23
N ALA A 274 23.92 4.36 50.41
CA ALA A 274 23.73 3.39 51.48
C ALA A 274 24.48 3.66 52.81
N MET A 275 25.30 4.72 52.91
CA MET A 275 26.03 5.06 54.16
C MET A 275 25.71 6.47 54.66
N LYS A 276 24.45 6.75 54.99
CA LYS A 276 24.13 7.92 55.86
C LYS A 276 22.85 7.84 56.70
N LYS A 277 22.30 6.64 56.94
CA LYS A 277 21.18 6.44 57.87
C LYS A 277 21.47 5.39 58.95
N VAL A 278 22.58 5.55 59.67
CA VAL A 278 22.71 5.04 61.05
C VAL A 278 23.58 6.02 61.86
N SER A 279 23.01 7.13 62.30
CA SER A 279 23.18 7.67 63.66
C SER A 279 22.52 9.04 63.78
N SER A 280 21.78 9.19 64.89
CA SER A 280 21.08 10.39 65.40
C SER A 280 19.66 10.61 64.89
#